data_AF-A0A3D5E2M4-F1
#
_entry.id   AF-A0A3D5E2M4-F1
#
_cell.length_a   1.000
_cell.length_b   1.000
_cell.length_c   1.000
_cell.angle_alpha   90.00
_cell.angle_beta   90.00
_cell.angle_gamma   90.00
#
_symmetry.space_group_name_H-M   'P 1'
#
loop_
_entity.id
_entity.type
_entity.pdbx_description
1 polymer ?
#
loop_
_entity_poly.entity_id
_entity_poly.type
_entity_poly.pdbx_seq_one_letter_code
_entity_poly.pdbx_strand_id
1 'polypeptide(L)'
;MAAAKTALRRHLLAARAGLSAQQRAVAARALRDTVLDLPQAQMAGTVAAYYSLAAEPDTHGLVYAIWKRGSYVLLPLLRPDSDLDWASYEGPDSLRPGPRGL
;
A
#
# COMPACT_ATOMS: atom_id res chain seq x y z
N MET A 1 2.47 -3.81 27.66
CA MET A 1 2.20 -3.21 26.33
C MET A 1 2.96 -3.88 25.19
N ALA A 2 4.29 -3.97 25.21
CA ALA A 2 5.07 -4.57 24.11
C ALA A 2 4.73 -6.05 23.84
N ALA A 3 4.60 -6.88 24.89
CA ALA A 3 4.26 -8.30 24.75
C ALA A 3 2.86 -8.52 24.11
N ALA A 4 1.87 -7.72 24.51
CA ALA A 4 0.52 -7.77 23.92
C ALA A 4 0.53 -7.39 22.44
N LYS A 5 1.27 -6.34 22.04
CA LYS A 5 1.44 -5.95 20.63
C LYS A 5 2.10 -7.06 19.80
N THR A 6 3.11 -7.73 20.35
CA THR A 6 3.80 -8.85 19.69
C THR A 6 2.88 -10.06 19.51
N ALA A 7 2.09 -10.43 20.53
CA ALA A 7 1.12 -11.50 20.43
C ALA A 7 0.05 -11.22 19.37
N LEU A 8 -0.51 -10.00 19.38
CA LEU A 8 -1.49 -9.57 18.38
C LEU A 8 -0.92 -9.58 16.97
N ARG A 9 0.30 -9.04 16.77
CA ARG A 9 0.96 -9.05 15.45
C ARG A 9 1.13 -10.46 14.92
N ARG A 10 1.55 -11.41 15.76
CA ARG A 10 1.72 -12.81 15.36
C ARG A 10 0.40 -13.42 14.92
N HIS A 11 -0.67 -13.18 15.68
CA HIS A 11 -2.01 -13.65 15.35
C HIS A 11 -2.50 -13.10 14.00
N LEU A 12 -2.39 -11.78 13.79
CA LEU A 12 -2.83 -11.13 12.55
C LEU A 12 -2.02 -11.58 11.33
N LEU A 13 -0.70 -11.75 11.48
CA LEU A 13 0.15 -12.26 10.40
C LEU A 13 -0.20 -13.70 10.02
N ALA A 14 -0.47 -14.56 11.01
CA ALA A 14 -0.91 -15.93 10.76
C ALA A 14 -2.27 -15.99 10.06
N ALA A 15 -3.24 -15.18 10.50
CA ALA A 15 -4.54 -15.06 9.85
C ALA A 15 -4.41 -14.58 8.39
N ARG A 16 -3.56 -13.58 8.15
CA ARG A 16 -3.29 -13.05 6.80
C ARG A 16 -2.62 -14.07 5.88
N ALA A 17 -1.68 -14.87 6.42
CA ALA A 17 -1.04 -15.95 5.69
C ALA A 17 -2.02 -17.06 5.27
N GLY A 18 -3.10 -17.27 6.04
CA GLY A 18 -4.16 -18.22 5.73
C GLY A 18 -5.13 -17.77 4.64
N LEU A 19 -5.06 -16.52 4.16
CA LEU A 19 -5.94 -16.04 3.09
C LEU A 19 -5.55 -16.64 1.74
N SER A 20 -6.54 -16.97 0.92
CA SER A 20 -6.32 -17.33 -0.49
C SER A 20 -5.99 -16.09 -1.33
N ALA A 21 -5.39 -16.30 -2.51
CA ALA A 21 -5.16 -15.21 -3.46
C ALA A 21 -6.47 -14.52 -3.88
N GLN A 22 -7.56 -15.28 -4.04
CA GLN A 22 -8.87 -14.74 -4.36
C GLN A 22 -9.43 -13.87 -3.24
N GLN A 23 -9.31 -14.31 -1.97
CA GLN A 23 -9.74 -13.52 -0.82
C GLN A 23 -8.97 -12.21 -0.71
N ARG A 24 -7.64 -12.25 -0.92
CA ARG A 24 -6.80 -11.04 -0.97
C ARG A 24 -7.24 -10.10 -2.09
N ALA A 25 -7.51 -10.62 -3.28
CA ALA A 25 -7.95 -9.82 -4.42
C ALA A 25 -9.33 -9.17 -4.21
N VAL A 26 -10.28 -9.89 -3.58
CA VAL A 26 -11.59 -9.33 -3.20
C VAL A 26 -11.43 -8.21 -2.19
N ALA A 27 -10.64 -8.44 -1.13
CA ALA A 27 -10.36 -7.43 -0.11
C ALA A 27 -9.68 -6.18 -0.71
N ALA A 28 -8.70 -6.38 -1.59
CA ALA A 28 -8.01 -5.30 -2.30
C ALA A 28 -8.97 -4.42 -3.12
N ARG A 29 -9.89 -5.03 -3.88
CA ARG A 29 -10.92 -4.29 -4.63
C ARG A 29 -11.85 -3.50 -3.71
N ALA A 30 -12.35 -4.15 -2.65
CA ALA A 30 -13.23 -3.48 -1.69
C ALA A 30 -12.54 -2.29 -1.00
N LEU A 31 -11.27 -2.44 -0.62
CA LEU A 31 -10.46 -1.35 -0.05
C LEU A 31 -10.29 -0.21 -1.06
N ARG A 32 -9.90 -0.53 -2.30
CA ARG A 32 -9.74 0.47 -3.36
C ARG A 32 -11.02 1.26 -3.56
N ASP A 33 -12.14 0.58 -3.75
CA ASP A 33 -13.42 1.22 -4.07
C ASP A 33 -13.88 2.11 -2.91
N THR A 34 -13.78 1.59 -1.67
CA THR A 34 -14.09 2.36 -0.46
C THR A 34 -13.23 3.62 -0.36
N VAL A 35 -11.92 3.51 -0.57
CA VAL A 35 -11.01 4.67 -0.47
C VAL A 35 -11.30 5.69 -1.56
N LEU A 36 -11.55 5.27 -2.81
CA LEU A 36 -11.81 6.17 -3.93
C LEU A 36 -13.14 6.93 -3.83
N ASP A 37 -14.06 6.44 -2.99
CA ASP A 37 -15.34 7.08 -2.69
C ASP A 37 -15.26 8.08 -1.52
N LEU A 38 -14.15 8.11 -0.78
CA LEU A 38 -13.96 9.08 0.30
C LEU A 38 -13.77 10.50 -0.27
N PRO A 39 -14.50 11.52 0.22
CA PRO A 39 -14.30 12.91 -0.20
C PRO A 39 -12.86 13.38 -0.04
N GLN A 40 -12.17 12.93 1.01
CA GLN A 40 -10.77 13.24 1.27
C GLN A 40 -9.86 12.72 0.14
N ALA A 41 -10.12 11.52 -0.37
CA ALA A 41 -9.35 10.96 -1.48
C ALA A 41 -9.68 11.65 -2.81
N GLN A 42 -10.92 12.09 -3.00
CA GLN A 42 -11.36 12.79 -4.21
C GLN A 42 -10.81 14.23 -4.30
N MET A 43 -10.61 14.89 -3.16
CA MET A 43 -10.16 16.28 -3.07
C MET A 43 -8.66 16.42 -2.78
N ALA A 44 -7.94 15.32 -2.55
CA ALA A 44 -6.53 15.36 -2.20
C ALA A 44 -5.67 15.78 -3.40
N GLY A 45 -4.97 16.91 -3.26
CA GLY A 45 -3.92 17.32 -4.21
C GLY A 45 -2.67 16.43 -4.15
N THR A 46 -2.37 15.89 -2.96
CA THR A 46 -1.24 14.98 -2.73
C THR A 46 -1.67 13.82 -1.83
N VAL A 47 -1.27 12.60 -2.18
CA VAL A 47 -1.56 11.39 -1.42
C VAL A 47 -0.28 10.59 -1.18
N ALA A 48 0.05 10.36 0.10
CA ALA A 48 1.03 9.36 0.47
C ALA A 48 0.38 7.97 0.51
N ALA A 49 0.94 7.02 -0.22
CA ALA A 49 0.44 5.65 -0.30
C ALA A 49 1.60 4.65 -0.19
N TYR A 50 1.30 3.40 0.16
CA TYR A 50 2.28 2.32 0.08
C TYR A 50 2.01 1.45 -1.14
N TYR A 51 3.08 0.94 -1.75
CA TYR A 51 3.01 -0.03 -2.85
C TYR A 51 3.15 -1.44 -2.25
N SER A 52 2.04 -2.19 -2.23
CA SER A 52 1.89 -3.41 -1.42
C SER A 52 2.86 -4.53 -1.80
N LEU A 53 3.30 -5.30 -0.78
CA LEU A 53 3.99 -6.57 -0.93
C LEU A 53 3.01 -7.75 -1.14
N ALA A 54 3.52 -8.89 -1.63
CA ALA A 54 2.71 -10.07 -1.96
C ALA A 54 1.80 -10.61 -0.84
N ALA A 55 2.17 -10.40 0.44
CA ALA A 55 1.39 -10.84 1.59
C ALA A 55 0.31 -9.85 2.04
N GLU A 56 0.23 -8.67 1.41
CA GLU A 56 -0.71 -7.59 1.72
C GLU A 56 -1.88 -7.59 0.71
N PRO A 57 -3.01 -6.93 1.04
CA PRO A 57 -3.98 -6.56 0.03
C PRO A 57 -3.32 -5.68 -1.03
N ASP A 58 -3.57 -5.98 -2.30
CA ASP A 58 -2.99 -5.26 -3.42
C ASP A 58 -3.43 -3.78 -3.43
N THR A 59 -2.48 -2.86 -3.40
CA THR A 59 -2.71 -1.41 -3.51
C THR A 59 -2.35 -0.82 -4.87
N HIS A 60 -1.78 -1.61 -5.79
CA HIS A 60 -1.24 -1.09 -7.05
C HIS A 60 -2.32 -0.42 -7.89
N GLY A 61 -3.51 -1.04 -7.96
CA GLY A 61 -4.68 -0.47 -8.64
C GLY A 61 -5.24 0.80 -7.97
N LEU A 62 -5.11 0.93 -6.65
CA LEU A 62 -5.51 2.14 -5.91
C LEU A 62 -4.53 3.29 -6.20
N VAL A 63 -3.24 3.03 -6.08
CA VAL A 63 -2.16 3.99 -6.38
C VAL A 63 -2.30 4.53 -7.80
N TYR A 64 -2.46 3.64 -8.77
CA TYR A 64 -2.67 4.02 -10.17
C TYR A 64 -3.93 4.87 -10.36
N ALA A 65 -5.06 4.50 -9.72
CA ALA A 65 -6.30 5.24 -9.86
C ALA A 65 -6.23 6.67 -9.27
N ILE A 66 -5.56 6.84 -8.12
CA ILE A 66 -5.35 8.14 -7.50
C ILE A 66 -4.46 9.02 -8.38
N TRP A 67 -3.33 8.48 -8.84
CA TRP A 67 -2.42 9.19 -9.75
C TRP A 67 -3.13 9.59 -11.06
N LYS A 68 -3.87 8.67 -11.67
CA LYS A 68 -4.60 8.92 -12.94
C LYS A 68 -5.66 10.02 -12.82
N ARG A 69 -6.20 10.26 -11.62
CA ARG A 69 -7.13 11.37 -11.35
C ARG A 69 -6.43 12.73 -11.20
N GLY A 70 -5.10 12.77 -11.25
CA GLY A 70 -4.30 14.00 -11.20
C GLY A 70 -3.72 14.33 -9.82
N SER A 71 -3.92 13.48 -8.81
CA SER A 71 -3.28 13.66 -7.51
C SER A 71 -1.79 13.34 -7.58
N TYR A 72 -0.98 14.12 -6.88
CA TYR A 72 0.44 13.84 -6.70
C TYR A 72 0.62 12.68 -5.71
N VAL A 73 1.15 11.54 -6.16
CA VAL A 73 1.28 10.35 -5.30
C VAL A 73 2.71 10.20 -4.82
N LEU A 74 2.87 10.07 -3.50
CA LEU A 74 4.14 9.78 -2.85
C LEU A 74 4.18 8.33 -2.39
N LEU A 75 5.27 7.63 -2.72
CA LEU A 75 5.55 6.27 -2.24
C LEU A 75 6.74 6.27 -1.29
N PRO A 76 6.75 5.40 -0.28
CA PRO A 76 7.88 5.27 0.64
C PRO A 76 9.10 4.72 -0.08
N LEU A 77 10.24 5.38 0.11
CA LEU A 77 11.55 4.96 -0.36
C LEU A 77 12.39 4.53 0.84
N LEU A 78 12.73 3.24 0.91
CA LEU A 78 13.62 2.73 1.96
C LEU A 78 15.07 3.05 1.64
N ARG A 79 15.70 3.84 2.50
CA ARG A 79 17.10 4.25 2.38
C ARG A 79 18.04 3.17 2.95
N PRO A 80 19.34 3.14 2.56
CA PRO A 80 20.28 2.12 3.04
C PRO A 80 20.48 2.08 4.56
N ASP A 81 20.26 3.19 5.26
CA ASP A 81 20.30 3.33 6.71
C ASP A 81 19.00 2.88 7.42
N SER A 82 18.07 2.28 6.67
CA SER A 82 16.73 1.92 7.12
C SER A 82 15.80 3.10 7.43
N ASP A 83 16.17 4.31 7.02
CA ASP A 83 15.26 5.46 7.07
C ASP A 83 14.23 5.41 5.93
N LEU A 84 13.11 6.10 6.13
CA LEU A 84 12.03 6.21 5.15
C LEU A 84 11.98 7.62 4.59
N ASP A 85 12.19 7.71 3.28
CA ASP A 85 12.00 8.93 2.50
C ASP A 85 10.77 8.78 1.59
N TRP A 86 10.48 9.81 0.79
CA TRP A 86 9.35 9.83 -0.14
C TRP A 86 9.82 10.07 -1.57
N ALA A 87 9.31 9.28 -2.50
CA ALA A 87 9.51 9.48 -3.92
C ALA A 87 8.17 9.71 -4.63
N SER A 88 8.18 10.56 -5.66
CA SER A 88 7.01 10.74 -6.52
C SER A 88 6.76 9.47 -7.34
N TYR A 89 5.49 9.07 -7.41
CA TYR A 89 5.02 8.09 -8.37
C TYR A 89 4.53 8.80 -9.64
N GLU A 90 5.27 8.59 -10.73
CA GLU A 90 5.02 9.22 -12.03
C GLU A 90 4.36 8.26 -13.02
N GLY A 91 3.94 7.08 -12.54
CA GLY A 91 3.31 6.03 -13.32
C GLY A 91 3.99 4.67 -13.14
N PRO A 92 3.47 3.59 -13.74
CA PRO A 92 4.01 2.23 -13.57
C PRO A 92 5.49 2.14 -13.94
N ASP A 93 5.93 2.86 -14.98
CA ASP A 93 7.29 2.82 -15.49
C ASP A 93 8.29 3.63 -14.64
N SER A 94 7.81 4.40 -13.66
CA SER A 94 8.68 5.15 -12.74
C SER A 94 9.23 4.28 -11.60
N LEU A 95 8.77 3.02 -11.49
CA LEU A 95 9.15 2.11 -10.43
C LEU A 95 10.37 1.25 -10.80
N ARG A 96 11.16 0.92 -9.78
CA ARG A 96 12.30 0.00 -9.89
C ARG A 96 12.34 -0.90 -8.65
N PRO A 97 12.73 -2.17 -8.81
CA PRO A 97 12.94 -3.08 -7.69
C PRO A 97 13.91 -2.51 -6.65
N GLY A 98 13.41 -2.34 -5.44
CA GLY A 98 14.12 -1.99 -4.23
C GLY A 98 14.63 -3.22 -3.48
N PRO A 99 15.24 -3.03 -2.29
CA PRO A 99 15.98 -4.08 -1.58
C PRO A 99 15.17 -5.33 -1.19
N ARG A 100 13.84 -5.22 -1.20
CA ARG A 100 12.92 -6.33 -0.89
C ARG A 100 12.16 -6.86 -2.12
N GLY A 101 12.61 -6.49 -3.32
CA GLY A 101 12.01 -6.91 -4.59
C GLY A 101 10.77 -6.11 -5.02
N LEU A 102 10.55 -4.92 -4.44
CA LEU A 102 9.50 -3.96 -4.82
C LEU A 102 10.08 -2.76 -5.54
#